data_AF-A0A8B6BFF1-F1
#
_entry.id   AF-A0A8B6BFF1-F1
#
_cell.length_a   1.000
_cell.length_b   1.000
_cell.length_c   1.000
_cell.angle_alpha   90.00
_cell.angle_beta   90.00
_cell.angle_gamma   90.00
#
_symmetry.space_group_name_H-M   'P 1'
#
loop_
_entity.id
_entity.type
_entity.pdbx_description
1 polymer ?
#
loop_
_entity_poly.entity_id
_entity_poly.type
_entity_poly.pdbx_seq_one_letter_code
_entity_poly.pdbx_strand_id
1 'polypeptide(L)'
;MQVLQSLHHAIKILPFYRKTSYFDDEDQKEYIYKEPKVTSLPEICERISNIYGEKYGKEIIKLIQDSKKVDPNQLDGRYCHIQVTHVTPYFDERELQRRLTDYERNNNIRKFMFETPFTKDGKAHGEIDKQYKRRTVLTTTHSFPYVKKRIDIIERKDLELSPIEVAIDQMQTKVAEMREVVNMSHPDLKRLQLKLQGSVSAQVNAGPLAFAEAFISKGKNFPESKVELLKEVFRDFVYVCNDAVDLNGTLVTTEQKEYHESLNQGFQDIVSKLNEMFGEKILKIDGGGTLSRQGSQAVLNINSSSAGASSA
;
A
#
# COMPACT_ATOMS: atom_id res chain seq x y z
N MET A 1 9.16 18.36 -22.71
CA MET A 1 8.43 17.31 -21.97
C MET A 1 8.78 17.40 -20.50
N GLN A 2 7.99 18.14 -19.72
CA GLN A 2 8.09 18.12 -18.26
C GLN A 2 7.55 16.78 -17.77
N VAL A 3 8.40 15.99 -17.13
CA VAL A 3 7.99 14.80 -16.39
C VAL A 3 6.98 15.27 -15.34
N LEU A 4 5.71 14.92 -15.54
CA LEU A 4 4.65 15.11 -14.54
C LEU A 4 5.08 14.35 -13.28
N GLN A 5 5.62 15.08 -12.31
CA GLN A 5 5.98 14.53 -11.02
C GLN A 5 4.69 14.18 -10.31
N SER A 6 4.41 12.88 -10.28
CA SER A 6 3.33 12.30 -9.50
C SER A 6 3.35 12.83 -8.06
N LEU A 7 2.19 13.04 -7.45
CA LEU A 7 1.95 13.44 -6.07
C LEU A 7 2.23 12.29 -5.10
N HIS A 8 3.15 11.37 -5.43
CA HIS A 8 3.73 10.41 -4.48
C HIS A 8 4.56 11.06 -3.35
N HIS A 9 4.55 12.39 -3.24
CA HIS A 9 5.46 13.19 -2.42
C HIS A 9 4.72 14.16 -1.49
N ALA A 10 3.48 13.84 -1.14
CA ALA A 10 2.76 14.58 -0.10
C ALA A 10 3.20 14.03 1.27
N ILE A 11 3.57 14.92 2.18
CA ILE A 11 4.00 14.54 3.53
C ILE A 11 3.17 15.28 4.54
N LYS A 12 2.59 14.51 5.45
CA LYS A 12 1.90 15.03 6.60
C LYS A 12 2.94 15.45 7.64
N ILE A 13 2.83 16.67 8.12
CA ILE A 13 3.64 17.17 9.23
C ILE A 13 2.70 17.67 10.31
N LEU A 14 2.94 17.20 11.53
CA LEU A 14 2.17 17.56 12.72
C LEU A 14 3.13 17.97 13.85
N PRO A 15 3.34 19.28 14.06
CA PRO A 15 4.03 19.79 15.23
C PRO A 15 3.19 19.64 16.51
N PHE A 16 3.84 19.23 17.60
CA PHE A 16 3.30 19.13 18.95
C PHE A 16 4.18 19.85 19.97
N TYR A 17 3.58 20.58 20.90
CA TYR A 17 4.27 21.18 22.03
C TYR A 17 3.39 21.35 23.27
N ARG A 18 3.94 21.03 24.46
CA ARG A 18 3.19 21.09 25.72
C ARG A 18 3.34 22.39 26.51
N LYS A 19 4.32 23.26 26.22
CA LYS A 19 4.63 24.39 27.12
C LYS A 19 4.61 25.76 26.46
N THR A 20 3.49 26.15 25.85
CA THR A 20 3.03 27.55 25.61
C THR A 20 3.99 28.62 25.02
N SER A 21 5.25 28.36 24.63
CA SER A 21 6.18 29.44 24.25
C SER A 21 7.04 29.23 23.01
N TYR A 22 6.97 28.08 22.31
CA TYR A 22 7.75 27.89 21.08
C TYR A 22 6.89 27.86 19.82
N PHE A 23 5.81 27.07 19.77
CA PHE A 23 4.98 26.93 18.56
C PHE A 23 3.80 27.91 18.45
N ASP A 24 3.48 28.65 19.51
CA ASP A 24 2.34 29.59 19.58
C ASP A 24 1.08 29.01 18.92
N ASP A 25 0.64 29.61 17.80
CA ASP A 25 -0.55 29.22 17.06
C ASP A 25 -0.41 27.89 16.29
N GLU A 26 0.79 27.33 16.16
CA GLU A 26 1.04 26.11 15.37
C GLU A 26 0.94 24.83 16.23
N ASP A 27 0.74 24.93 17.54
CA ASP A 27 0.59 23.75 18.40
C ASP A 27 -0.63 22.91 17.97
N GLN A 28 -0.40 21.60 17.83
CA GLN A 28 -1.40 20.58 17.44
C GLN A 28 -2.07 20.79 16.08
N LYS A 29 -1.59 21.73 15.26
CA LYS A 29 -2.10 21.92 13.90
C LYS A 29 -1.49 20.91 12.93
N GLU A 30 -2.35 20.25 12.17
CA GLU A 30 -1.96 19.24 11.17
C GLU A 30 -1.94 19.85 9.76
N TYR A 31 -0.86 19.62 9.01
CA TYR A 31 -0.72 20.11 7.64
C TYR A 31 -0.32 19.00 6.69
N ILE A 32 -0.78 19.09 5.44
CA ILE A 32 -0.16 18.38 4.31
C ILE A 32 0.80 19.33 3.62
N TYR A 33 2.06 18.89 3.50
CA TYR A 33 3.11 19.55 2.74
C TYR A 33 3.27 18.89 1.38
N LYS A 34 3.32 19.71 0.33
CA LYS A 34 3.64 19.25 -1.02
C LYS A 34 5.12 19.47 -1.29
N GLU A 35 5.83 18.38 -1.54
CA GLU A 35 7.27 18.40 -1.74
C GLU A 35 7.62 18.39 -3.23
N PRO A 36 8.77 18.99 -3.60
CA PRO A 36 9.24 18.96 -4.98
C PRO A 36 9.90 17.62 -5.28
N LYS A 37 9.77 17.12 -6.51
CA LYS A 37 10.48 15.91 -6.97
C LYS A 37 10.28 14.70 -6.06
N VAL A 38 11.24 13.77 -6.07
CA VAL A 38 11.30 12.56 -5.24
C VAL A 38 12.02 12.87 -3.93
N THR A 39 11.38 13.67 -3.07
CA THR A 39 11.95 13.97 -1.75
C THR A 39 11.64 12.82 -0.80
N SER A 40 12.67 12.28 -0.15
CA SER A 40 12.51 11.15 0.77
C SER A 40 12.05 11.60 2.17
N LEU A 41 11.45 10.68 2.93
CA LEU A 41 11.06 10.95 4.32
C LEU A 41 12.27 11.40 5.19
N PRO A 42 13.45 10.75 5.12
CA PRO A 42 14.65 11.21 5.82
C PRO A 42 15.07 12.64 5.47
N GLU A 43 15.07 13.00 4.18
CA GLU A 43 15.43 14.35 3.74
C GLU A 43 14.54 15.42 4.38
N ILE A 44 13.24 15.15 4.49
CA ILE A 44 12.29 16.11 5.08
C ILE A 44 12.38 16.14 6.59
N CYS A 45 12.54 14.99 7.23
CA CYS A 45 12.83 14.90 8.65
C CYS A 45 14.05 15.74 9.02
N GLU A 46 15.14 15.61 8.26
CA GLU A 46 16.36 16.40 8.45
C GLU A 46 16.10 17.90 8.23
N ARG A 47 15.45 18.26 7.11
CA ARG A 47 15.17 19.66 6.77
C ARG A 47 14.29 20.35 7.81
N ILE A 48 13.23 19.69 8.29
CA ILE A 48 12.36 20.16 9.36
C ILE A 48 13.16 20.33 10.65
N SER A 49 13.97 19.33 11.02
CA SER A 49 14.79 19.38 12.23
C SER A 49 15.78 20.55 12.20
N ASN A 50 16.37 20.84 11.03
CA ASN A 50 17.26 21.98 10.86
C ASN A 50 16.49 23.31 10.97
N ILE A 51 15.35 23.48 10.28
CA ILE A 51 14.55 24.72 10.34
C ILE A 51 14.12 25.04 11.78
N TYR A 52 13.56 24.06 12.50
CA TYR A 52 13.11 24.29 13.88
C TYR A 52 14.28 24.30 14.88
N GLY A 53 15.35 23.55 14.60
CA GLY A 53 16.57 23.56 15.40
C GLY A 53 17.34 24.88 15.31
N GLU A 54 17.34 25.55 14.16
CA GLU A 54 17.89 26.91 14.02
C GLU A 54 17.08 27.94 14.82
N LYS A 55 15.75 27.75 14.92
CA LYS A 55 14.86 28.67 15.64
C LYS A 55 14.87 28.45 17.15
N TYR A 56 14.98 27.20 17.61
CA TYR A 56 14.74 26.86 19.02
C TYR A 56 15.87 26.06 19.70
N GLY A 57 16.89 25.62 18.96
CA GLY A 57 17.93 24.71 19.45
C GLY A 57 17.73 23.29 18.92
N LYS A 58 18.79 22.66 18.38
CA LYS A 58 18.70 21.32 17.77
C LYS A 58 18.42 20.24 18.83
N GLU A 59 18.94 20.43 20.04
CA GLU A 59 18.84 19.54 21.18
C GLU A 59 17.43 19.41 21.75
N ILE A 60 16.54 20.37 21.44
CA ILE A 60 15.15 20.33 21.91
C ILE A 60 14.18 19.70 20.91
N ILE A 61 14.59 19.46 19.66
CA ILE A 61 13.72 18.87 18.63
C ILE A 61 13.74 17.34 18.71
N LYS A 62 12.56 16.74 18.78
CA LYS A 62 12.34 15.29 18.71
C LYS A 62 11.38 14.96 17.58
N LEU A 63 11.84 14.15 16.63
CA LEU A 63 10.97 13.64 15.58
C LEU A 63 10.22 12.41 16.07
N ILE A 64 8.90 12.39 15.84
CA ILE A 64 8.07 11.20 16.01
C ILE A 64 7.97 10.52 14.64
N GLN A 65 8.61 9.37 14.51
CA GLN A 65 8.60 8.57 13.28
C GLN A 65 7.42 7.59 13.21
N ASP A 66 6.78 7.31 14.34
CA ASP A 66 5.53 6.53 14.36
C ASP A 66 4.40 7.35 13.74
N SER A 67 3.51 6.71 12.99
CA SER A 67 2.32 7.30 12.37
C SER A 67 1.07 7.21 13.24
N LYS A 68 1.13 6.52 14.40
CA LYS A 68 0.03 6.43 15.36
C LYS A 68 -0.43 7.82 15.83
N LYS A 69 -1.68 7.88 16.26
CA LYS A 69 -2.21 9.07 16.94
C LYS A 69 -1.41 9.30 18.22
N VAL A 70 -0.77 10.46 18.30
CA VAL A 70 0.04 10.86 19.45
C VAL A 70 -0.89 11.41 20.53
N ASP A 71 -0.70 10.95 21.77
CA ASP A 71 -1.31 11.54 22.96
C ASP A 71 -0.36 12.61 23.53
N PRO A 72 -0.71 13.91 23.45
CA PRO A 72 0.16 14.98 23.95
C PRO A 72 0.53 14.85 25.43
N ASN A 73 -0.30 14.15 26.22
CA ASN A 73 -0.05 13.97 27.65
C ASN A 73 1.14 13.04 27.94
N GLN A 74 1.47 12.17 26.99
CA GLN A 74 2.58 11.21 27.10
C GLN A 74 3.90 11.79 26.59
N LEU A 75 3.87 12.98 26.01
CA LEU A 75 5.06 13.65 25.50
C LEU A 75 5.81 14.40 26.61
N ASP A 76 7.14 14.31 26.59
CA ASP A 76 8.01 15.10 27.46
C ASP A 76 7.94 16.58 27.02
N GLY A 77 7.36 17.42 27.88
CA GLY A 77 7.15 18.84 27.62
C GLY A 77 8.42 19.70 27.56
N ARG A 78 9.61 19.12 27.80
CA ARG A 78 10.90 19.79 27.58
C ARG A 78 11.28 19.87 26.10
N TYR A 79 10.70 19.02 25.26
CA TYR A 79 11.04 18.90 23.85
C TYR A 79 9.92 19.43 22.96
N CYS A 80 10.32 19.92 21.79
CA CYS A 80 9.45 20.09 20.65
C CYS A 80 9.32 18.73 19.96
N HIS A 81 8.10 18.23 19.81
CA HIS A 81 7.86 16.98 19.10
C HIS A 81 7.29 17.29 17.72
N ILE A 82 7.82 16.69 16.66
CA ILE A 82 7.28 16.86 15.31
C ILE A 82 7.06 15.49 14.72
N GLN A 83 5.80 15.14 14.47
CA GLN A 83 5.44 13.92 13.76
C GLN A 83 5.49 14.18 12.25
N VAL A 84 6.20 13.32 11.53
CA VAL A 84 6.30 13.38 10.08
C VAL A 84 5.85 12.04 9.52
N THR A 85 4.88 12.04 8.62
CA THR A 85 4.32 10.82 8.05
C THR A 85 4.15 10.99 6.55
N HIS A 86 4.67 10.05 5.77
CA HIS A 86 4.42 10.03 4.33
C HIS A 86 2.93 9.75 4.04
N VAL A 87 2.36 10.47 3.07
CA VAL A 87 0.99 10.25 2.62
C VAL A 87 0.93 10.15 1.10
N THR A 88 -0.10 9.49 0.60
CA THR A 88 -0.41 9.42 -0.83
C THR A 88 -1.76 10.06 -1.13
N PRO A 89 -2.01 10.56 -2.35
CA PRO A 89 -3.34 10.97 -2.78
C PRO A 89 -4.36 9.86 -2.56
N TYR A 90 -5.54 10.22 -2.05
CA TYR A 90 -6.64 9.29 -1.89
C TYR A 90 -7.77 9.60 -2.86
N PHE A 91 -8.28 8.54 -3.49
CA PHE A 91 -9.43 8.58 -4.39
C PHE A 91 -10.39 7.48 -3.98
N ASP A 92 -11.67 7.83 -3.83
CA ASP A 92 -12.73 6.83 -3.72
C ASP A 92 -13.03 6.21 -5.11
N GLU A 93 -13.86 5.17 -5.16
CA GLU A 93 -14.18 4.45 -6.41
C GLU A 93 -14.68 5.36 -7.52
N ARG A 94 -15.52 6.33 -7.16
CA ARG A 94 -16.10 7.25 -8.13
C ARG A 94 -15.02 8.20 -8.68
N GLU A 95 -14.09 8.65 -7.82
CA GLU A 95 -12.95 9.44 -8.26
C GLU A 95 -11.98 8.61 -9.13
N LEU A 96 -11.70 7.35 -8.78
CA LEU A 96 -10.81 6.48 -9.56
C LEU A 96 -11.36 6.20 -10.98
N GLN A 97 -12.67 6.06 -11.11
CA GLN A 97 -13.34 5.90 -12.42
C GLN A 97 -13.29 7.16 -13.28
N ARG A 98 -13.19 8.35 -12.66
CA ARG A 98 -13.15 9.64 -13.36
C ARG A 98 -11.74 10.13 -13.64
N ARG A 99 -10.77 9.77 -12.79
CA ARG A 99 -9.37 10.21 -12.87
C ARG A 99 -8.52 9.10 -13.48
N LEU A 100 -8.56 9.01 -14.81
CA LEU A 100 -7.91 7.93 -15.56
C LEU A 100 -6.46 8.25 -15.86
N THR A 101 -6.12 9.52 -16.02
CA THR A 101 -4.79 9.98 -16.38
C THR A 101 -3.96 10.37 -15.17
N ASP A 102 -2.63 10.32 -15.32
CA ASP A 102 -1.71 10.82 -14.29
C ASP A 102 -1.99 12.29 -13.98
N TYR A 103 -2.29 13.12 -14.98
CA TYR A 103 -2.60 14.52 -14.74
C TYR A 103 -3.78 14.70 -13.78
N GLU A 104 -4.88 13.96 -14.00
CA GLU A 104 -6.06 14.02 -13.15
C GLU A 104 -5.81 13.46 -11.75
N ARG A 105 -4.94 12.44 -11.63
CA ARG A 105 -4.50 11.91 -10.33
C ARG A 105 -3.50 12.83 -9.62
N ASN A 106 -3.07 13.91 -10.27
CA ASN A 106 -2.10 14.87 -9.76
C ASN A 106 -2.61 16.32 -9.69
N ASN A 107 -3.85 16.59 -10.07
CA ASN A 107 -4.45 17.92 -10.01
C ASN A 107 -5.77 17.92 -9.26
N ASN A 108 -6.04 19.01 -8.54
CA ASN A 108 -7.23 19.17 -7.70
C ASN A 108 -7.37 18.03 -6.67
N ILE A 109 -6.28 17.78 -5.94
CA ILE A 109 -6.18 16.72 -4.93
C ILE A 109 -6.38 17.30 -3.54
N ARG A 110 -7.41 16.84 -2.83
CA ARG A 110 -7.80 17.33 -1.50
C ARG A 110 -7.72 16.28 -0.40
N LYS A 111 -7.69 15.00 -0.78
CA LYS A 111 -7.66 13.88 0.17
C LYS A 111 -6.33 13.16 0.09
N PHE A 112 -5.80 12.80 1.24
CA PHE A 112 -4.55 12.10 1.41
C PHE A 112 -4.71 10.91 2.34
N MET A 113 -3.84 9.92 2.21
CA MET A 113 -3.93 8.63 2.89
C MET A 113 -2.59 8.25 3.50
N PHE A 114 -2.61 7.66 4.69
CA PHE A 114 -1.53 6.79 5.15
C PHE A 114 -2.09 5.56 5.86
N GLU A 115 -1.26 4.54 6.02
CA GLU A 115 -1.63 3.29 6.67
C GLU A 115 -0.71 3.00 7.85
N THR A 116 -1.31 2.55 8.96
CA THR A 116 -0.60 2.20 10.19
C THR A 116 -0.89 0.75 10.56
N PRO A 117 0.10 -0.14 10.60
CA PRO A 117 -0.10 -1.51 11.05
C PRO A 117 -0.28 -1.54 12.57
N PHE A 118 -1.18 -2.40 13.04
CA PHE A 118 -1.35 -2.62 14.47
C PHE A 118 -1.88 -4.02 14.76
N THR A 119 -1.77 -4.44 16.01
CA THR A 119 -2.38 -5.65 16.55
C THR A 119 -3.26 -5.29 17.74
N LYS A 120 -4.20 -6.16 18.12
CA LYS A 120 -5.10 -5.91 19.28
C LYS A 120 -4.35 -5.85 20.61
N ASP A 121 -3.16 -6.43 20.71
CA ASP A 121 -2.25 -6.32 21.87
C ASP A 121 -1.38 -5.04 21.85
N GLY A 122 -1.61 -4.13 20.90
CA GLY A 122 -0.99 -2.80 20.86
C GLY A 122 0.36 -2.73 20.14
N LYS A 123 0.88 -3.85 19.64
CA LYS A 123 2.10 -3.88 18.81
C LYS A 123 1.80 -3.35 17.41
N ALA A 124 2.84 -2.90 16.71
CA ALA A 124 2.72 -2.52 15.31
C ALA A 124 2.59 -3.77 14.41
N HIS A 125 3.41 -4.79 14.69
CA HIS A 125 3.51 -6.00 13.90
C HIS A 125 3.20 -7.25 14.73
N GLY A 126 2.54 -8.21 14.10
CA GLY A 126 2.22 -9.51 14.70
C GLY A 126 2.09 -10.61 13.65
N GLU A 127 1.54 -11.75 14.07
CA GLU A 127 1.21 -12.86 13.17
C GLU A 127 0.16 -12.44 12.14
N ILE A 128 0.15 -13.12 10.99
CA ILE A 128 -0.71 -12.80 9.84
C ILE A 128 -2.18 -12.72 10.23
N ASP A 129 -2.67 -13.63 11.07
CA ASP A 129 -4.05 -13.71 11.54
C ASP A 129 -4.39 -12.72 12.68
N LYS A 130 -3.41 -11.96 13.15
CA LYS A 130 -3.54 -10.91 14.18
C LYS A 130 -3.15 -9.53 13.68
N GLN A 131 -2.67 -9.41 12.45
CA GLN A 131 -2.22 -8.16 11.85
C GLN A 131 -3.41 -7.36 11.31
N TYR A 132 -3.76 -6.26 11.99
CA TYR A 132 -4.71 -5.28 11.51
C TYR A 132 -3.97 -4.14 10.80
N LYS A 133 -4.71 -3.37 10.01
CA LYS A 133 -4.22 -2.15 9.37
C LYS A 133 -5.23 -1.04 9.53
N ARG A 134 -4.79 0.13 10.00
CA ARG A 134 -5.62 1.34 10.03
C ARG A 134 -5.27 2.22 8.85
N ARG A 135 -6.26 2.53 8.05
CA ARG A 135 -6.19 3.38 6.87
C ARG A 135 -6.76 4.76 7.25
N THR A 136 -5.91 5.79 7.27
CA THR A 136 -6.28 7.14 7.72
C THR A 136 -6.38 8.08 6.52
N VAL A 137 -7.58 8.56 6.25
CA VAL A 137 -7.87 9.56 5.20
C VAL A 137 -7.92 10.95 5.83
N LEU A 138 -7.16 11.88 5.25
CA LEU A 138 -7.05 13.27 5.66
C LEU A 138 -7.62 14.16 4.57
N THR A 139 -8.50 15.09 4.92
CA THR A 139 -9.03 16.10 4.00
C THR A 139 -8.44 17.46 4.33
N THR A 140 -7.87 18.14 3.34
CA THR A 140 -7.30 19.48 3.49
C THR A 140 -8.34 20.59 3.26
N THR A 141 -8.11 21.81 3.77
CA THR A 141 -8.97 22.98 3.48
C THR A 141 -9.12 23.22 1.98
N HIS A 142 -8.00 23.25 1.26
CA HIS A 142 -7.88 23.47 -0.18
C HIS A 142 -7.24 22.29 -0.90
N SER A 143 -7.39 22.23 -2.22
CA SER A 143 -6.76 21.21 -3.06
C SER A 143 -5.35 21.63 -3.49
N PHE A 144 -4.45 20.67 -3.69
CA PHE A 144 -3.23 20.87 -4.44
C PHE A 144 -3.48 20.75 -5.96
N PRO A 145 -2.73 21.49 -6.80
CA PRO A 145 -1.77 22.55 -6.44
C PRO A 145 -2.45 23.78 -5.84
N TYR A 146 -1.76 24.49 -4.93
CA TYR A 146 -2.26 25.67 -4.24
C TYR A 146 -1.17 26.75 -4.14
N VAL A 147 -1.55 27.99 -3.83
CA VAL A 147 -0.62 29.11 -3.67
C VAL A 147 0.36 28.91 -2.51
N LYS A 148 -0.01 28.11 -1.49
CA LYS A 148 0.86 27.68 -0.39
C LYS A 148 1.35 26.25 -0.58
N LYS A 149 2.56 25.97 -0.10
CA LYS A 149 3.16 24.62 -0.09
C LYS A 149 2.61 23.70 1.00
N ARG A 150 1.94 24.25 2.00
CA ARG A 150 1.28 23.52 3.08
C ARG A 150 -0.19 23.95 3.19
N ILE A 151 -1.06 22.99 3.49
CA ILE A 151 -2.50 23.20 3.62
C ILE A 151 -2.99 22.50 4.89
N ASP A 152 -3.80 23.18 5.69
CA ASP A 152 -4.37 22.66 6.93
C ASP A 152 -5.27 21.44 6.66
N ILE A 153 -5.22 20.47 7.56
CA ILE A 153 -6.14 19.35 7.60
C ILE A 153 -7.38 19.74 8.41
N ILE A 154 -8.56 19.47 7.87
CA ILE A 154 -9.86 19.79 8.50
C ILE A 154 -10.67 18.56 8.89
N GLU A 155 -10.33 17.39 8.35
CA GLU A 155 -11.07 16.17 8.57
C GLU A 155 -10.10 14.99 8.57
N ARG A 156 -10.35 14.05 9.48
CA ARG A 156 -9.68 12.75 9.56
C ARG A 156 -10.75 11.66 9.60
N LYS A 157 -10.58 10.61 8.80
CA LYS A 157 -11.38 9.38 8.86
C LYS A 157 -10.46 8.18 8.96
N ASP A 158 -10.72 7.34 9.96
CA ASP A 158 -9.99 6.11 10.16
C ASP A 158 -10.87 4.93 9.72
N LEU A 159 -10.32 4.07 8.87
CA LEU A 159 -10.92 2.80 8.47
C LEU A 159 -10.00 1.67 8.93
N GLU A 160 -10.52 0.74 9.71
CA GLU A 160 -9.76 -0.43 10.16
C GLU A 160 -10.05 -1.63 9.28
N LEU A 161 -8.98 -2.29 8.85
CA LEU A 161 -9.03 -3.55 8.12
C LEU A 161 -8.69 -4.69 9.07
N SER A 162 -9.54 -5.70 9.08
CA SER A 162 -9.30 -6.97 9.77
C SER A 162 -8.15 -7.77 9.10
N PRO A 163 -7.56 -8.77 9.76
CA PRO A 163 -6.45 -9.53 9.21
C PRO A 163 -6.70 -10.16 7.83
N ILE A 164 -7.91 -10.69 7.58
CA ILE A 164 -8.26 -11.21 6.26
C ILE A 164 -8.39 -10.09 5.21
N GLU A 165 -8.90 -8.91 5.60
CA GLU A 165 -8.96 -7.76 4.70
C GLU A 165 -7.58 -7.19 4.40
N VAL A 166 -6.64 -7.25 5.34
CA VAL A 166 -5.23 -6.92 5.10
C VAL A 166 -4.64 -7.88 4.06
N ALA A 167 -4.92 -9.18 4.16
CA ALA A 167 -4.46 -10.17 3.19
C ALA A 167 -5.04 -9.91 1.79
N ILE A 168 -6.35 -9.63 1.71
CA ILE A 168 -7.03 -9.29 0.45
C ILE A 168 -6.39 -8.05 -0.18
N ASP A 169 -6.26 -6.97 0.57
CA ASP A 169 -5.71 -5.69 0.07
C ASP A 169 -4.25 -5.81 -0.39
N GLN A 170 -3.42 -6.57 0.34
CA GLN A 170 -2.03 -6.83 -0.06
C GLN A 170 -1.95 -7.70 -1.32
N MET A 171 -2.77 -8.75 -1.42
CA MET A 171 -2.80 -9.61 -2.60
C MET A 171 -3.33 -8.88 -3.83
N GLN A 172 -4.37 -8.05 -3.69
CA GLN A 172 -4.88 -7.21 -4.77
C GLN A 172 -3.82 -6.23 -5.27
N THR A 173 -3.11 -5.57 -4.36
CA THR A 173 -1.98 -4.68 -4.71
C THR A 173 -0.92 -5.45 -5.49
N LYS A 174 -0.55 -6.64 -5.04
CA LYS A 174 0.44 -7.49 -5.73
C LYS A 174 -0.02 -7.90 -7.13
N VAL A 175 -1.29 -8.26 -7.30
CA VAL A 175 -1.89 -8.54 -8.62
C VAL A 175 -1.81 -7.32 -9.52
N ALA A 176 -2.23 -6.15 -9.01
CA ALA A 176 -2.24 -4.91 -9.79
C ALA A 176 -0.84 -4.49 -10.24
N GLU A 177 0.14 -4.55 -9.34
CA GLU A 177 1.54 -4.25 -9.67
C GLU A 177 2.13 -5.21 -10.70
N MET A 178 1.84 -6.52 -10.60
CA MET A 178 2.28 -7.49 -11.59
C MET A 178 1.64 -7.22 -12.95
N ARG A 179 0.32 -6.97 -12.95
CA ARG A 179 -0.46 -6.71 -14.16
C ARG A 179 0.01 -5.45 -14.88
N GLU A 180 0.39 -4.41 -14.14
CA GLU A 180 0.99 -3.21 -14.70
C GLU A 180 2.28 -3.56 -15.46
N VAL A 181 3.17 -4.36 -14.86
CA VAL A 181 4.48 -4.69 -15.42
C VAL A 181 4.36 -5.60 -16.65
N VAL A 182 3.47 -6.59 -16.59
CA VAL A 182 3.21 -7.53 -17.70
C VAL A 182 2.61 -6.81 -18.92
N ASN A 183 1.73 -5.84 -18.70
CA ASN A 183 1.03 -5.12 -19.78
C ASN A 183 1.77 -3.88 -20.29
N MET A 184 3.03 -3.66 -19.89
CA MET A 184 3.83 -2.55 -20.41
C MET A 184 4.04 -2.72 -21.92
N SER A 185 3.80 -1.65 -22.70
CA SER A 185 4.04 -1.65 -24.15
C SER A 185 5.49 -1.98 -24.52
N HIS A 186 6.42 -1.60 -23.64
CA HIS A 186 7.82 -1.98 -23.70
C HIS A 186 8.21 -2.68 -22.39
N PRO A 187 8.27 -4.02 -22.38
CA PRO A 187 8.59 -4.77 -21.17
C PRO A 187 9.95 -4.40 -20.58
N ASP A 188 9.97 -4.11 -19.27
CA ASP A 188 11.20 -3.97 -18.49
C ASP A 188 11.51 -5.31 -17.80
N LEU A 189 12.47 -6.06 -18.36
CA LEU A 189 12.83 -7.39 -17.87
C LEU A 189 13.26 -7.37 -16.40
N LYS A 190 14.01 -6.35 -15.96
CA LYS A 190 14.49 -6.28 -14.57
C LYS A 190 13.34 -6.00 -13.62
N ARG A 191 12.42 -5.08 -13.98
CA ARG A 191 11.22 -4.79 -13.19
C ARG A 191 10.29 -6.01 -13.12
N LEU A 192 10.12 -6.73 -14.23
CA LEU A 192 9.35 -7.98 -14.30
C LEU A 192 9.95 -9.04 -13.37
N GLN A 193 11.24 -9.33 -13.51
CA GLN A 193 11.93 -10.34 -12.71
C GLN A 193 11.91 -9.99 -11.22
N LEU A 194 12.12 -8.73 -10.85
CA LEU A 194 12.06 -8.29 -9.46
C LEU A 194 10.68 -8.55 -8.82
N LYS A 195 9.60 -8.18 -9.53
CA LYS A 195 8.23 -8.38 -9.04
C LYS A 195 7.87 -9.86 -9.02
N LEU A 196 8.24 -10.62 -10.05
CA LEU A 196 7.95 -12.05 -10.18
C LEU A 196 8.66 -12.85 -9.10
N GLN A 197 9.97 -12.66 -8.93
CA GLN A 197 10.77 -13.31 -7.88
C GLN A 197 10.21 -13.05 -6.48
N GLY A 198 9.87 -11.79 -6.17
CA GLY A 198 9.26 -11.43 -4.88
C GLY A 198 7.83 -11.96 -4.68
N SER A 199 7.24 -12.60 -5.70
CA SER A 199 5.92 -13.20 -5.66
C SER A 199 5.99 -14.73 -5.58
N VAL A 200 6.89 -15.36 -6.35
CA VAL A 200 6.96 -16.82 -6.49
C VAL A 200 8.13 -17.48 -5.73
N SER A 201 9.08 -16.68 -5.27
CA SER A 201 10.30 -17.15 -4.59
C SER A 201 10.61 -16.30 -3.35
N ALA A 202 9.58 -15.92 -2.59
CA ALA A 202 9.75 -15.14 -1.36
C ALA A 202 10.54 -15.93 -0.30
N GLN A 203 11.75 -15.47 0.04
CA GLN A 203 12.64 -16.14 1.01
C GLN A 203 12.69 -15.45 2.38
N VAL A 204 12.50 -14.12 2.42
CA VAL A 204 12.71 -13.30 3.62
C VAL A 204 11.40 -12.96 4.34
N ASN A 205 10.35 -12.64 3.58
CA ASN A 205 9.03 -12.33 4.10
C ASN A 205 8.10 -13.52 3.92
N ALA A 206 7.06 -13.62 4.76
CA ALA A 206 5.99 -14.58 4.54
C ALA A 206 5.39 -14.38 3.13
N GLY A 207 5.54 -15.40 2.27
CA GLY A 207 5.08 -15.36 0.89
C GLY A 207 3.55 -15.40 0.77
N PRO A 208 2.99 -15.23 -0.44
CA PRO A 208 1.54 -15.26 -0.66
C PRO A 208 0.84 -16.49 -0.06
N LEU A 209 1.48 -17.66 -0.10
CA LEU A 209 0.93 -18.89 0.49
C LEU A 209 0.62 -18.78 1.98
N ALA A 210 1.35 -17.97 2.73
CA ALA A 210 1.10 -17.81 4.17
C ALA A 210 -0.28 -17.16 4.44
N PHE A 211 -0.78 -16.30 3.53
CA PHE A 211 -2.16 -15.80 3.61
C PHE A 211 -3.18 -16.88 3.29
N ALA A 212 -2.92 -17.72 2.28
CA ALA A 212 -3.81 -18.83 1.93
C ALA A 212 -3.89 -19.87 3.07
N GLU A 213 -2.76 -20.21 3.68
CA GLU A 213 -2.70 -21.11 4.84
C GLU A 213 -3.44 -20.52 6.06
N ALA A 214 -3.25 -19.22 6.33
CA ALA A 214 -3.88 -18.56 7.48
C ALA A 214 -5.40 -18.43 7.33
N PHE A 215 -5.90 -18.09 6.13
CA PHE A 215 -7.29 -17.66 5.95
C PHE A 215 -8.16 -18.62 5.12
N ILE A 216 -7.57 -19.41 4.22
CA ILE A 216 -8.34 -20.33 3.35
C ILE A 216 -8.39 -21.72 3.97
N SER A 217 -7.25 -22.26 4.40
CA SER A 217 -7.21 -23.58 5.07
C SER A 217 -8.01 -23.62 6.38
N LYS A 218 -8.09 -22.47 7.08
CA LYS A 218 -8.88 -22.28 8.31
C LYS A 218 -10.21 -21.56 8.07
N GLY A 219 -10.76 -21.62 6.85
CA GLY A 219 -11.86 -20.75 6.38
C GLY A 219 -13.11 -20.68 7.27
N LYS A 220 -13.40 -21.70 8.08
CA LYS A 220 -14.54 -21.71 9.03
C LYS A 220 -14.49 -20.62 10.10
N ASN A 221 -13.32 -20.03 10.35
CA ASN A 221 -13.12 -19.01 11.38
C ASN A 221 -13.33 -17.58 10.87
N PHE A 222 -13.61 -17.39 9.58
CA PHE A 222 -13.70 -16.08 8.93
C PHE A 222 -15.01 -15.95 8.13
N PRO A 223 -15.48 -14.72 7.84
CA PRO A 223 -16.66 -14.52 7.02
C PRO A 223 -16.50 -15.17 5.63
N GLU A 224 -17.43 -16.03 5.24
CA GLU A 224 -17.38 -16.80 4.00
C GLU A 224 -17.20 -15.90 2.76
N SER A 225 -17.89 -14.76 2.73
CA SER A 225 -17.76 -13.77 1.64
C SER A 225 -16.35 -13.19 1.49
N LYS A 226 -15.62 -13.01 2.60
CA LYS A 226 -14.23 -12.53 2.58
C LYS A 226 -13.26 -13.64 2.19
N VAL A 227 -13.52 -14.87 2.61
CA VAL A 227 -12.72 -16.04 2.20
C VAL A 227 -12.86 -16.26 0.69
N GLU A 228 -14.07 -16.18 0.14
CA GLU A 228 -14.27 -16.34 -1.31
C GLU A 228 -13.64 -15.19 -2.10
N LEU A 229 -13.78 -13.95 -1.62
CA LEU A 229 -13.08 -12.81 -2.24
C LEU A 229 -11.55 -13.00 -2.24
N LEU A 230 -10.97 -13.50 -1.15
CA LEU A 230 -9.53 -13.81 -1.11
C LEU A 230 -9.15 -14.90 -2.12
N LYS A 231 -9.98 -15.95 -2.27
CA LYS A 231 -9.76 -16.98 -3.29
C LYS A 231 -9.80 -16.40 -4.71
N GLU A 232 -10.78 -15.54 -5.02
CA GLU A 232 -10.83 -14.85 -6.32
C GLU A 232 -9.56 -14.04 -6.60
N VAL A 233 -9.06 -13.30 -5.61
CA VAL A 233 -7.81 -12.54 -5.75
C VAL A 233 -6.61 -13.47 -5.97
N PHE A 234 -6.57 -14.63 -5.34
CA PHE A 234 -5.53 -15.64 -5.59
C PHE A 234 -5.63 -16.27 -6.99
N ARG A 235 -6.84 -16.48 -7.52
CA ARG A 235 -7.01 -16.92 -8.92
C ARG A 235 -6.43 -15.88 -9.88
N ASP A 236 -6.75 -14.61 -9.65
CA ASP A 236 -6.18 -13.47 -10.38
C ASP A 236 -4.64 -13.39 -10.28
N PHE A 237 -4.10 -13.64 -9.09
CA PHE A 237 -2.66 -13.74 -8.83
C PHE A 237 -2.00 -14.86 -9.64
N VAL A 238 -2.60 -16.05 -9.65
CA VAL A 238 -2.10 -17.18 -10.43
C VAL A 238 -2.10 -16.86 -11.93
N TYR A 239 -3.18 -16.27 -12.46
CA TYR A 239 -3.24 -15.89 -13.87
C TYR A 239 -2.18 -14.87 -14.25
N VAL A 240 -2.03 -13.79 -13.48
CA VAL A 240 -1.06 -12.74 -13.83
C VAL A 240 0.39 -13.21 -13.62
N CYS A 241 0.64 -14.09 -12.66
CA CYS A 241 1.96 -14.71 -12.51
C CYS A 241 2.28 -15.68 -13.65
N ASN A 242 1.28 -16.40 -14.18
CA ASN A 242 1.47 -17.20 -15.39
C ASN A 242 1.89 -16.31 -16.56
N ASP A 243 1.12 -15.25 -16.83
CA ASP A 243 1.43 -14.29 -17.89
C ASP A 243 2.84 -13.69 -17.71
N ALA A 244 3.26 -13.43 -16.47
CA ALA A 244 4.60 -12.92 -16.15
C ALA A 244 5.71 -13.94 -16.36
N VAL A 245 5.50 -15.22 -16.02
CA VAL A 245 6.46 -16.31 -16.28
C VAL A 245 6.63 -16.48 -17.78
N ASP A 246 5.53 -16.55 -18.54
CA ASP A 246 5.55 -16.70 -19.99
C ASP A 246 6.30 -15.54 -20.65
N LEU A 247 5.96 -14.28 -20.28
CA LEU A 247 6.65 -13.09 -20.78
C LEU A 247 8.14 -13.14 -20.45
N ASN A 248 8.51 -13.47 -19.21
CA ASN A 248 9.91 -13.59 -18.81
C ASN A 248 10.64 -14.63 -19.69
N GLY A 249 10.02 -15.78 -19.97
CA GLY A 249 10.57 -16.83 -20.84
C GLY A 249 10.86 -16.35 -22.26
N THR A 250 10.07 -15.42 -22.80
CA THR A 250 10.32 -14.82 -24.12
C THR A 250 11.45 -13.78 -24.14
N LEU A 251 11.76 -13.20 -22.98
CA LEU A 251 12.70 -12.08 -22.86
C LEU A 251 14.10 -12.48 -22.34
N VAL A 252 14.21 -13.61 -21.63
CA VAL A 252 15.47 -14.06 -21.04
C VAL A 252 16.49 -14.48 -22.10
N THR A 253 17.77 -14.24 -21.80
CA THR A 253 18.89 -14.76 -22.60
C THR A 253 19.24 -16.19 -22.20
N THR A 254 20.10 -16.86 -22.97
CA THR A 254 20.60 -18.21 -22.65
C THR A 254 21.21 -18.30 -21.25
N GLU A 255 21.92 -17.26 -20.81
CA GLU A 255 22.54 -17.20 -19.48
C GLU A 255 21.53 -17.13 -18.33
N GLN A 256 20.30 -16.67 -18.61
CA GLN A 256 19.24 -16.51 -17.61
C GLN A 256 18.25 -17.68 -17.60
N LYS A 257 18.48 -18.74 -18.37
CA LYS A 257 17.55 -19.88 -18.47
C LYS A 257 17.35 -20.60 -17.13
N GLU A 258 18.42 -20.93 -16.42
CA GLU A 258 18.33 -21.59 -15.11
C GLU A 258 17.57 -20.73 -14.09
N TYR A 259 17.76 -19.40 -14.16
CA TYR A 259 17.03 -18.47 -13.32
C TYR A 259 15.53 -18.45 -13.67
N HIS A 260 15.18 -18.43 -14.95
CA HIS A 260 13.80 -18.54 -15.40
C HIS A 260 13.15 -19.86 -14.96
N GLU A 261 13.85 -20.99 -15.09
CA GLU A 261 13.36 -22.31 -14.66
C GLU A 261 13.09 -22.34 -13.16
N SER A 262 13.96 -21.72 -12.35
CA SER A 262 13.76 -21.57 -10.90
C SER A 262 12.50 -20.76 -10.56
N LEU A 263 12.25 -19.65 -11.28
CA LEU A 263 11.02 -18.85 -11.12
C LEU A 263 9.78 -19.65 -11.53
N ASN A 264 9.84 -20.38 -12.65
CA ASN A 264 8.75 -21.22 -13.11
C ASN A 264 8.45 -22.34 -12.10
N GLN A 265 9.48 -23.00 -11.55
CA GLN A 265 9.29 -24.02 -10.52
C GLN A 265 8.62 -23.44 -9.26
N GLY A 266 9.09 -22.28 -8.77
CA GLY A 266 8.46 -21.61 -7.63
C GLY A 266 6.99 -21.24 -7.89
N PHE A 267 6.67 -20.84 -9.12
CA PHE A 267 5.29 -20.62 -9.53
C PHE A 267 4.46 -21.91 -9.53
N GLN A 268 4.95 -22.99 -10.11
CA GLN A 268 4.25 -24.28 -10.13
C GLN A 268 3.99 -24.83 -8.72
N ASP A 269 4.95 -24.66 -7.80
CA ASP A 269 4.80 -25.07 -6.40
C ASP A 269 3.67 -24.30 -5.70
N ILE A 270 3.55 -22.99 -5.96
CA ILE A 270 2.44 -22.18 -5.45
C ILE A 270 1.11 -22.65 -6.02
N VAL A 271 1.02 -22.86 -7.34
CA VAL A 271 -0.21 -23.32 -7.99
C VAL A 271 -0.64 -24.67 -7.43
N SER A 272 0.29 -25.61 -7.24
CA SER A 272 0.02 -26.93 -6.67
C SER A 272 -0.60 -26.83 -5.27
N LYS A 273 0.00 -26.04 -4.39
CA LYS A 273 -0.50 -25.83 -3.02
C LYS A 273 -1.84 -25.09 -2.98
N LEU A 274 -2.04 -24.10 -3.84
CA LEU A 274 -3.33 -23.41 -3.93
C LEU A 274 -4.43 -24.34 -4.43
N ASN A 275 -4.16 -25.20 -5.41
CA ASN A 275 -5.12 -26.19 -5.89
C ASN A 275 -5.53 -27.17 -4.77
N GLU A 276 -4.57 -27.62 -3.95
CA GLU A 276 -4.85 -28.46 -2.78
C GLU A 276 -5.76 -27.75 -1.77
N MET A 277 -5.41 -26.50 -1.39
CA MET A 277 -6.21 -25.71 -0.45
C MET A 277 -7.61 -25.36 -0.97
N PHE A 278 -7.76 -25.16 -2.28
CA PHE A 278 -9.04 -24.75 -2.88
C PHE A 278 -9.92 -25.96 -3.19
N GLY A 279 -9.32 -27.15 -3.34
CA GLY A 279 -10.01 -28.35 -3.81
C GLY A 279 -10.37 -28.32 -5.29
N GLU A 280 -9.74 -27.45 -6.08
CA GLU A 280 -10.00 -27.29 -7.52
C GLU A 280 -8.71 -26.96 -8.29
N LYS A 281 -8.72 -27.17 -9.61
CA LYS A 281 -7.63 -26.70 -10.48
C LYS A 281 -7.90 -25.26 -10.90
N ILE A 282 -7.07 -24.32 -10.44
CA ILE A 282 -7.16 -22.90 -10.79
C ILE A 282 -6.81 -22.68 -12.28
N LEU A 283 -5.70 -23.25 -12.74
CA LEU A 283 -5.33 -23.24 -14.15
C LEU A 283 -5.90 -24.49 -14.83
N LYS A 284 -6.90 -24.30 -15.70
CA LYS A 284 -7.34 -25.32 -16.64
C LYS A 284 -6.52 -25.16 -17.92
N ILE A 285 -5.56 -26.06 -18.13
CA ILE A 285 -4.90 -26.21 -19.42
C ILE A 285 -5.90 -26.94 -20.30
N ASP A 286 -6.72 -26.21 -21.06
CA ASP A 286 -7.45 -26.81 -22.17
C ASP A 286 -6.41 -27.24 -23.22
N GLY A 287 -6.57 -28.45 -23.78
CA GLY A 287 -5.62 -29.16 -24.65
C GLY A 287 -5.36 -28.51 -26.02
N GLY A 288 -5.21 -27.19 -26.06
CA GLY A 288 -4.94 -26.34 -27.22
C GLY A 288 -4.29 -25.00 -26.84
N GLY A 289 -3.49 -24.96 -25.77
CA GLY A 289 -2.57 -23.84 -25.46
C GLY A 289 -3.21 -22.50 -25.09
N THR A 290 -4.53 -22.44 -24.88
CA THR A 290 -5.23 -21.20 -24.50
C THR A 290 -5.84 -21.35 -23.12
N LEU A 291 -5.37 -20.57 -22.14
CA LEU A 291 -5.97 -20.50 -20.82
C LEU A 291 -7.37 -19.89 -20.93
N SER A 292 -8.40 -20.67 -20.60
CA SER A 292 -9.76 -20.15 -20.44
C SER A 292 -9.82 -19.27 -19.20
N ARG A 293 -9.75 -17.94 -19.39
CA ARG A 293 -10.14 -16.97 -18.37
C ARG A 293 -11.65 -17.11 -18.15
N GLN A 294 -12.08 -17.94 -17.20
CA GLN A 294 -13.33 -17.66 -16.50
C GLN A 294 -13.07 -16.49 -15.55
N GLY A 295 -12.80 -15.32 -16.13
CA GLY A 295 -12.66 -14.09 -15.38
C GLY A 295 -14.05 -13.65 -14.93
N SER A 296 -14.37 -13.84 -13.66
CA SER A 296 -15.25 -12.90 -12.99
C SER A 296 -14.65 -11.51 -13.22
N GLN A 297 -15.34 -10.59 -13.90
CA GLN A 297 -14.91 -9.19 -14.05
C GLN A 297 -14.87 -8.41 -12.72
N ALA A 298 -14.73 -9.11 -11.58
CA ALA A 298 -14.83 -8.54 -10.25
C ALA A 298 -13.62 -7.69 -9.86
N VAL A 299 -12.44 -7.87 -10.46
CA VAL A 299 -11.19 -7.30 -9.88
C VAL A 299 -10.62 -6.09 -10.64
N LEU A 300 -11.42 -5.40 -11.46
CA LEU A 300 -11.03 -4.09 -11.99
C LEU A 300 -11.55 -2.89 -11.18
N ASN A 301 -12.29 -3.08 -10.10
CA ASN A 301 -12.76 -1.97 -9.25
C ASN A 301 -13.18 -2.44 -7.86
N ILE A 302 -12.26 -2.90 -7.01
CA ILE A 302 -12.59 -3.17 -5.59
C ILE A 302 -11.37 -2.85 -4.71
N ASN A 303 -11.18 -1.57 -4.39
CA ASN A 303 -10.37 -1.15 -3.22
C ASN A 303 -11.26 -0.60 -2.08
N SER A 304 -12.57 -0.93 -2.07
CA SER A 304 -13.53 -0.27 -1.16
C SER A 304 -14.81 -1.03 -0.82
N SER A 305 -14.95 -2.31 -1.16
CA SER A 305 -16.07 -3.13 -0.64
C SER A 305 -15.84 -3.61 0.80
N SER A 306 -15.83 -2.66 1.72
CA SER A 306 -16.29 -2.89 3.10
C SER A 306 -17.12 -1.74 3.68
N ALA A 307 -17.39 -0.69 2.92
CA ALA A 307 -18.31 0.37 3.33
C ALA A 307 -19.74 0.06 2.87
N GLY A 308 -20.42 -0.86 3.55
CA GLY A 308 -21.84 -1.06 3.29
C GLY A 308 -22.44 -2.35 3.81
N ALA A 309 -22.41 -2.57 5.13
CA ALA A 309 -23.46 -3.32 5.84
C ALA A 309 -23.16 -3.31 7.34
N SER A 310 -23.78 -2.38 8.06
CA SER A 310 -24.20 -2.58 9.46
C SER A 310 -25.26 -1.52 9.78
N SER A 311 -26.50 -1.98 9.72
CA SER A 311 -27.72 -1.29 10.12
C SER A 311 -27.88 -1.30 11.64
N ALA A 312 -28.10 -0.13 12.24
CA ALA A 312 -29.16 0.18 13.21
C ALA A 312 -29.06 1.66 13.59
#